data_AF-A0A958YYN8-F1
#
_entry.id   AF-A0A958YYN8-F1
#
_cell.length_a   1.000
_cell.length_b   1.000
_cell.length_c   1.000
_cell.angle_alpha   90.00
_cell.angle_beta   90.00
_cell.angle_gamma   90.00
#
_symmetry.space_group_name_H-M   'P 1'
#
loop_
_entity.id
_entity.type
_entity.pdbx_description
1 polymer ?
#
loop_
_entity_poly.entity_id
_entity_poly.type
_entity_poly.pdbx_seq_one_letter_code
_entity_poly.pdbx_strand_id
1 'polypeptide(L)'
;MRSNYKIILPIILLAGVLLSFKLRLDPDPDKDKVLIGLIRYALTHGHYEPQDINDEFSEAVYNDFINSLDPTKRFFTQNDIDVFSAYKHQIDDQIKNEDLTFYNLVYNTYSRRLQEAKGFYKEILKHPFDFTRDETYDIDYENKDFPKNDVELILNWQKQ
;
A
#
# COMPACT_ATOMS: atom_id res chain seq x y z
N MET A 1 26.32 -42.69 -34.84
CA MET A 1 25.51 -41.59 -34.26
C MET A 1 26.13 -40.26 -34.64
N ARG A 2 25.54 -39.52 -35.59
CA ARG A 2 25.99 -38.15 -35.93
C ARG A 2 25.54 -37.22 -34.80
N SER A 3 26.47 -36.56 -34.13
CA SER A 3 26.17 -35.73 -32.97
C SER A 3 25.49 -34.42 -33.40
N ASN A 4 24.34 -34.10 -32.81
CA ASN A 4 23.49 -32.94 -33.17
C ASN A 4 23.95 -31.62 -32.51
N TYR A 5 25.23 -31.50 -32.16
CA TYR A 5 25.81 -30.37 -31.42
C TYR A 5 25.59 -29.02 -32.12
N LYS A 6 25.48 -29.00 -33.45
CA LYS A 6 25.19 -27.79 -34.24
C LYS A 6 23.83 -27.16 -33.92
N ILE A 7 22.87 -27.95 -33.42
CA ILE A 7 21.54 -27.49 -33.02
C ILE A 7 21.46 -27.28 -31.50
N ILE A 8 22.17 -28.12 -30.73
CA ILE A 8 22.16 -28.05 -29.27
C ILE A 8 22.88 -26.78 -28.76
N LEU A 9 24.00 -26.41 -29.37
CA LEU A 9 24.79 -25.24 -28.96
C LEU A 9 24.00 -23.91 -29.03
N PRO A 10 23.30 -23.55 -30.13
CA PRO A 10 22.51 -22.32 -30.17
C PRO A 10 21.30 -22.36 -29.23
N ILE A 11 20.71 -23.53 -28.97
CA ILE A 11 19.60 -23.67 -28.01
C ILE A 11 20.09 -23.41 -26.58
N ILE A 12 21.26 -23.92 -26.20
CA ILE A 12 21.86 -23.64 -24.88
C ILE A 12 22.21 -22.17 -24.75
N LEU A 13 22.73 -21.55 -25.81
CA LEU A 13 23.09 -20.13 -25.82
C LEU A 13 21.84 -19.25 -25.71
N LEU A 14 20.77 -19.58 -26.43
CA LEU A 14 19.48 -18.90 -26.33
C LEU A 14 18.83 -19.11 -24.96
N ALA A 15 18.89 -20.32 -24.39
CA ALA A 15 18.41 -20.59 -23.04
C ALA A 15 19.20 -19.80 -22.00
N GLY A 16 20.53 -19.70 -22.15
CA GLY A 16 21.39 -18.89 -21.28
C GLY A 16 21.05 -17.39 -21.33
N VAL A 17 20.73 -16.85 -22.51
CA VAL A 17 20.27 -15.46 -22.68
C VAL A 17 18.87 -15.24 -22.09
N LEU A 18 17.97 -16.21 -22.21
CA LEU A 18 16.63 -16.12 -21.61
C LEU A 18 16.67 -16.27 -20.08
N LEU A 19 17.55 -17.12 -19.55
CA LEU A 19 17.78 -17.26 -18.11
C LEU A 19 18.48 -16.02 -17.52
N SER A 20 19.40 -15.37 -18.25
CA SER A 20 20.06 -14.15 -17.77
C SER A 20 19.09 -12.97 -17.65
N PHE A 21 18.07 -12.89 -18.51
CA PHE A 21 16.98 -11.92 -18.37
C PHE A 21 16.01 -12.23 -17.22
N LYS A 22 15.81 -13.51 -16.89
CA LYS A 22 15.01 -13.95 -15.74
C LYS A 22 15.70 -13.73 -14.38
N LEU A 23 17.00 -13.42 -14.37
CA LEU A 23 17.82 -13.59 -13.16
C LEU A 23 17.73 -12.47 -12.12
N ARG A 24 17.14 -11.29 -12.37
CA ARG A 24 16.90 -10.30 -11.28
C ARG A 24 15.72 -9.36 -11.55
N LEU A 25 14.55 -9.70 -11.00
CA LEU A 25 13.44 -8.77 -10.75
C LEU A 25 12.78 -9.02 -9.39
N ASP A 26 13.50 -9.62 -8.43
CA ASP A 26 13.02 -9.60 -7.05
C ASP A 26 13.30 -8.22 -6.46
N PRO A 27 12.31 -7.57 -5.81
CA PRO A 27 12.55 -6.34 -5.08
C PRO A 27 13.61 -6.63 -4.02
N ASP A 28 14.74 -5.98 -4.19
CA ASP A 28 15.86 -6.09 -3.27
C ASP A 28 15.51 -5.23 -2.05
N PRO A 29 15.26 -5.83 -0.87
CA PRO A 29 14.81 -5.09 0.31
C PRO A 29 15.81 -4.01 0.75
N ASP A 30 17.07 -4.13 0.34
CA ASP A 30 18.09 -3.13 0.64
C ASP A 30 17.93 -1.86 -0.22
N LYS A 31 17.27 -1.92 -1.38
CA LYS A 31 17.02 -0.74 -2.22
C LYS A 31 16.07 0.25 -1.58
N ASP A 32 14.99 -0.25 -0.96
CA ASP A 32 13.98 0.61 -0.32
C ASP A 32 14.57 1.28 0.93
N LYS A 33 15.47 0.59 1.65
CA LYS A 33 16.25 1.16 2.76
C LYS A 33 17.18 2.27 2.31
N VAL A 34 17.94 2.03 1.23
CA VAL A 34 18.77 3.07 0.63
C VAL A 34 17.93 4.25 0.16
N LEU A 35 16.77 3.99 -0.45
CA LEU A 35 15.87 5.04 -0.91
C LEU A 35 15.35 5.91 0.23
N ILE A 36 14.88 5.32 1.34
CA ILE A 36 14.40 6.12 2.48
C ILE A 36 15.55 6.91 3.11
N GLY A 37 16.76 6.36 3.16
CA GLY A 37 17.96 7.08 3.59
C GLY A 37 18.28 8.28 2.71
N LEU A 38 18.17 8.15 1.39
CA LEU A 38 18.37 9.24 0.42
C LEU A 38 17.28 10.31 0.52
N ILE A 39 16.02 9.91 0.66
CA ILE A 39 14.90 10.84 0.85
C ILE A 39 15.11 11.62 2.15
N ARG A 40 15.45 10.94 3.25
CA ARG A 40 15.79 11.59 4.53
C ARG A 40 16.92 12.60 4.34
N TYR A 41 18.01 12.22 3.68
CA TYR A 41 19.14 13.12 3.43
C TYR A 41 18.71 14.37 2.66
N ALA A 42 17.91 14.20 1.59
CA ALA A 42 17.40 15.30 0.78
C ALA A 42 16.47 16.23 1.56
N LEU A 43 15.59 15.68 2.42
CA LEU A 43 14.71 16.48 3.27
C LEU A 43 15.50 17.26 4.33
N THR A 44 16.54 16.67 4.92
CA THR A 44 17.33 17.34 5.97
C THR A 44 18.31 18.39 5.42
N HIS A 45 18.94 18.13 4.26
CA HIS A 45 20.03 18.98 3.75
C HIS A 45 19.67 19.76 2.48
N GLY A 46 18.62 19.34 1.76
CA GLY A 46 18.20 19.93 0.49
C GLY A 46 16.90 20.71 0.55
N HIS A 47 16.07 20.52 1.58
CA HIS A 47 14.83 21.28 1.75
C HIS A 47 15.13 22.71 2.20
N TYR A 48 14.39 23.70 1.69
CA TYR A 48 14.55 25.11 2.04
C TYR A 48 14.28 25.37 3.53
N GLU A 49 13.30 24.64 4.08
CA GLU A 49 12.88 24.71 5.48
C GLU A 49 12.86 23.28 6.05
N PRO A 50 14.03 22.72 6.42
CA PRO A 50 14.10 21.36 6.91
C PRO A 50 13.37 21.24 8.24
N GLN A 51 12.55 20.20 8.37
CA GLN A 51 11.82 19.89 9.60
C GLN A 51 12.62 18.87 10.43
N ASP A 52 12.49 18.97 11.75
CA ASP A 52 13.05 17.98 12.65
C ASP A 52 12.26 16.68 12.55
N ILE A 53 12.96 15.57 12.28
CA ILE A 53 12.37 14.24 12.20
C ILE A 53 12.18 13.72 13.64
N ASN A 54 11.04 14.06 14.26
CA ASN A 54 10.67 13.80 15.66
C ASN A 54 9.22 13.28 15.76
N ASP A 55 8.69 13.12 16.98
CA ASP A 55 7.32 12.62 17.23
C ASP A 55 6.22 13.45 16.57
N GLU A 56 6.39 14.77 16.42
CA GLU A 56 5.43 15.66 15.73
C GLU A 56 5.45 15.41 14.22
N PHE A 57 6.64 15.29 13.63
CA PHE A 57 6.81 14.87 12.24
C PHE A 57 6.23 13.48 12.00
N SER A 58 6.44 12.53 12.91
CA SER A 58 5.86 11.18 12.88
C SER A 58 4.34 11.21 12.82
N GLU A 59 3.71 12.00 13.70
CA GLU A 59 2.26 12.13 13.73
C GLU A 59 1.72 12.76 12.43
N ALA A 60 2.39 13.79 11.91
CA ALA A 60 2.01 14.39 10.63
C ALA A 60 2.10 13.37 9.47
N VAL A 61 3.22 12.65 9.37
CA VAL A 61 3.41 11.60 8.35
C VAL A 61 2.38 10.47 8.51
N TYR A 62 2.07 10.06 9.73
CA TYR A 62 1.05 9.05 10.01
C TYR A 62 -0.31 9.46 9.44
N ASN A 63 -0.77 10.67 9.78
CA ASN A 63 -2.06 11.19 9.35
C ASN A 63 -2.11 11.35 7.83
N ASP A 64 -1.08 11.97 7.25
CA ASP A 64 -0.99 12.22 5.81
C ASP A 64 -0.92 10.93 5.00
N PHE A 65 -0.20 9.92 5.49
CA PHE A 65 -0.06 8.65 4.78
C PHE A 65 -1.37 7.87 4.75
N ILE A 66 -2.08 7.79 5.88
CA ILE A 66 -3.40 7.13 5.94
C ILE A 66 -4.41 7.88 5.07
N ASN A 67 -4.46 9.20 5.18
CA ASN A 67 -5.37 10.03 4.38
C ASN A 67 -5.05 9.95 2.88
N SER A 68 -3.78 9.84 2.49
CA SER A 68 -3.38 9.68 1.09
C SER A 68 -3.83 8.35 0.50
N LEU A 69 -3.87 7.28 1.31
CA LEU A 69 -4.30 5.96 0.86
C LEU A 69 -5.82 5.80 0.83
N ASP A 70 -6.53 6.33 1.84
CA ASP A 70 -7.97 6.14 1.97
C ASP A 70 -8.70 7.42 2.43
N PRO A 71 -8.70 8.50 1.62
CA PRO A 71 -9.31 9.78 1.99
C PRO A 71 -10.84 9.68 2.13
N THR A 72 -11.45 8.68 1.48
CA THR A 72 -12.89 8.42 1.51
C THR A 72 -13.30 7.37 2.55
N LYS A 73 -12.35 6.84 3.33
CA LYS A 73 -12.59 5.83 4.38
C LYS A 73 -13.37 4.61 3.90
N ARG A 74 -13.02 4.12 2.71
CA ARG A 74 -13.72 3.02 2.01
C ARG A 74 -12.95 1.71 2.03
N PHE A 75 -11.72 1.69 2.50
CA PHE A 75 -10.87 0.50 2.49
C PHE A 75 -10.52 0.03 3.89
N PHE A 76 -10.08 0.94 4.76
CA PHE A 76 -9.70 0.57 6.12
C PHE A 76 -10.91 0.42 7.03
N THR A 77 -10.76 -0.42 8.05
CA THR A 77 -11.67 -0.50 9.19
C THR A 77 -11.05 0.20 10.40
N GLN A 78 -11.86 0.54 11.41
CA GLN A 78 -11.38 1.10 12.66
C GLN A 78 -10.31 0.21 13.30
N ASN A 79 -10.48 -1.11 13.25
CA ASN A 79 -9.47 -2.05 13.76
C ASN A 79 -8.12 -1.94 13.02
N ASP A 80 -8.12 -1.69 11.71
CA ASP A 80 -6.87 -1.45 10.97
C ASP A 80 -6.20 -0.17 11.48
N ILE A 81 -6.97 0.92 11.65
CA ILE A 81 -6.48 2.21 12.16
C ILE A 81 -5.93 2.07 13.59
N ASP A 82 -6.61 1.32 14.46
CA ASP A 82 -6.16 1.09 15.82
C ASP A 82 -4.80 0.38 15.85
N VAL A 83 -4.60 -0.61 14.97
CA VAL A 83 -3.31 -1.29 14.80
C VAL A 83 -2.24 -0.34 14.27
N PHE A 84 -2.57 0.52 13.30
CA PHE A 84 -1.61 1.49 12.77
C PHE A 84 -1.21 2.53 13.83
N SER A 85 -2.15 2.96 14.67
CA SER A 85 -1.96 4.02 15.66
C SER A 85 -0.87 3.71 16.69
N ALA A 86 -0.56 2.43 16.90
CA ALA A 86 0.54 1.99 17.76
C ALA A 86 1.92 2.51 17.29
N TYR A 87 2.06 2.85 16.01
CA TYR A 87 3.29 3.33 15.40
C TYR A 87 3.33 4.86 15.21
N LYS A 88 2.27 5.57 15.64
CA LYS A 88 2.07 7.00 15.36
C LYS A 88 3.26 7.91 15.72
N HIS A 89 4.00 7.57 16.78
CA HIS A 89 5.20 8.30 17.23
C HIS A 89 6.50 7.52 17.02
N GLN A 90 6.51 6.50 16.15
CA GLN A 90 7.68 5.66 15.90
C GLN A 90 8.23 5.80 14.48
N ILE A 91 7.54 6.55 13.62
CA ILE A 91 7.86 6.65 12.18
C ILE A 91 9.18 7.40 11.98
N ASP A 92 9.48 8.41 12.78
CA ASP A 92 10.71 9.18 12.75
C ASP A 92 11.92 8.30 13.10
N ASP A 93 11.80 7.48 14.14
CA ASP A 93 12.81 6.49 14.51
C ASP A 93 12.97 5.44 13.41
N GLN A 94 11.88 4.98 12.81
CA GLN A 94 11.93 4.06 11.68
C GLN A 94 12.65 4.68 10.47
N ILE A 95 12.35 5.93 10.12
CA ILE A 95 13.01 6.68 9.04
C ILE A 95 14.51 6.86 9.32
N LYS A 96 14.89 7.20 10.55
CA LYS A 96 16.30 7.35 10.96
C LYS A 96 17.08 6.05 10.86
N ASN A 97 16.42 4.92 11.13
CA ASN A 97 17.00 3.58 11.14
C ASN A 97 16.79 2.80 9.83
N GLU A 98 16.23 3.43 8.79
CA GLU A 98 15.90 2.80 7.51
C GLU A 98 15.00 1.55 7.69
N ASP A 99 14.12 1.61 8.69
CA ASP A 99 13.10 0.61 8.97
C ASP A 99 11.80 0.97 8.22
N LEU A 100 11.22 -0.04 7.57
CA LEU A 100 10.02 0.10 6.75
C LEU A 100 8.81 -0.59 7.39
N THR A 101 8.87 -0.90 8.69
CA THR A 101 7.84 -1.66 9.40
C THR A 101 6.45 -1.04 9.26
N PHE A 102 6.29 0.26 9.58
CA PHE A 102 5.01 0.96 9.46
C PHE A 102 4.50 1.00 8.00
N TYR A 103 5.39 1.39 7.08
CA TYR A 103 5.07 1.45 5.66
C TYR A 103 4.55 0.11 5.14
N ASN A 104 5.29 -0.97 5.39
CA ASN A 104 4.92 -2.31 4.96
C ASN A 104 3.62 -2.77 5.60
N LEU A 105 3.42 -2.52 6.90
CA LEU A 105 2.19 -2.88 7.61
C LEU A 105 0.95 -2.25 6.96
N VAL A 106 0.99 -0.93 6.76
CA VAL A 106 -0.14 -0.16 6.23
C VAL A 106 -0.35 -0.48 4.75
N TYR A 107 0.71 -0.50 3.95
CA TYR A 107 0.60 -0.74 2.51
C TYR A 107 0.14 -2.17 2.18
N ASN A 108 0.62 -3.18 2.93
CA ASN A 108 0.15 -4.56 2.76
C ASN A 108 -1.31 -4.69 3.19
N THR A 109 -1.71 -4.03 4.28
CA THR A 109 -3.11 -3.99 4.71
C THR A 109 -3.99 -3.31 3.66
N TYR A 110 -3.58 -2.16 3.14
CA TYR A 110 -4.28 -1.45 2.07
C TYR A 110 -4.43 -2.31 0.82
N SER A 111 -3.34 -2.95 0.38
CA SER A 111 -3.33 -3.84 -0.78
C SER A 111 -4.31 -5.00 -0.61
N ARG A 112 -4.38 -5.60 0.60
CA ARG A 112 -5.36 -6.63 0.94
C ARG A 112 -6.80 -6.08 0.88
N ARG A 113 -7.07 -4.95 1.55
CA ARG A 113 -8.40 -4.30 1.57
C ARG A 113 -8.88 -3.93 0.16
N LEU A 114 -7.97 -3.48 -0.70
CA LEU A 114 -8.28 -3.19 -2.11
C LEU A 114 -8.72 -4.44 -2.88
N GLN A 115 -8.12 -5.60 -2.61
CA GLN A 115 -8.54 -6.86 -3.25
C GLN A 115 -9.88 -7.36 -2.69
N GLU A 116 -10.11 -7.21 -1.39
CA GLU A 116 -11.41 -7.51 -0.75
C GLU A 116 -12.53 -6.65 -1.34
N ALA A 117 -12.30 -5.34 -1.47
CA ALA A 117 -13.24 -4.39 -2.07
C ALA A 117 -13.62 -4.75 -3.52
N LYS A 118 -12.67 -5.21 -4.34
CA LYS A 118 -12.96 -5.72 -5.69
C LYS A 118 -13.90 -6.94 -5.66
N GLY A 119 -13.83 -7.75 -4.60
CA GLY A 119 -14.76 -8.85 -4.36
C GLY A 119 -16.16 -8.34 -4.00
N PHE A 120 -16.26 -7.36 -3.10
CA PHE A 120 -17.53 -6.79 -2.67
C PHE A 120 -18.33 -6.26 -3.85
N TYR A 121 -17.72 -5.47 -4.73
CA TYR A 121 -18.40 -4.90 -5.89
C TYR A 121 -19.03 -5.98 -6.79
N LYS A 122 -18.32 -7.10 -7.02
CA LYS A 122 -18.85 -8.21 -7.83
C LYS A 122 -20.06 -8.86 -7.20
N GLU A 123 -20.09 -9.00 -5.88
CA GLU A 123 -21.24 -9.58 -5.17
C GLU A 123 -22.42 -8.61 -5.12
N ILE A 124 -22.17 -7.33 -4.86
CA ILE A 124 -23.19 -6.27 -4.81
C ILE A 124 -23.94 -6.19 -6.15
N LEU A 125 -23.21 -6.16 -7.26
CA LEU A 125 -23.80 -6.06 -8.61
C LEU A 125 -24.64 -7.27 -9.04
N LYS A 126 -24.57 -8.41 -8.34
CA LYS A 126 -25.45 -9.57 -8.66
C LYS A 126 -26.89 -9.31 -8.26
N HIS A 127 -27.13 -8.33 -7.39
CA HIS A 127 -28.44 -7.97 -6.90
C HIS A 127 -28.90 -6.66 -7.56
N PRO A 128 -30.17 -6.57 -8.02
CA PRO A 128 -30.69 -5.33 -8.57
C PRO A 128 -30.81 -4.27 -7.46
N PHE A 129 -30.48 -3.02 -7.81
CA PHE A 129 -30.66 -1.88 -6.93
C PHE A 129 -32.12 -1.44 -6.90
N ASP A 130 -32.63 -1.10 -5.71
CA ASP A 130 -33.97 -0.59 -5.50
C ASP A 130 -33.94 0.95 -5.39
N PHE A 131 -34.10 1.61 -6.53
CA PHE A 131 -34.11 3.08 -6.63
C PHE A 131 -35.45 3.72 -6.19
N THR A 132 -36.37 2.95 -5.61
CA THR A 132 -37.62 3.51 -5.07
C THR A 132 -37.52 3.91 -3.60
N ARG A 133 -36.39 3.58 -2.95
CA ARG A 133 -36.12 3.92 -1.55
C ARG A 133 -35.63 5.35 -1.42
N ASP A 134 -36.07 6.00 -0.35
CA ASP A 134 -35.55 7.30 0.08
C ASP A 134 -34.31 7.08 0.95
N GLU A 135 -33.15 7.01 0.30
CA GLU A 135 -31.85 6.81 0.94
C GLU A 135 -30.96 8.04 0.70
N THR A 136 -30.21 8.43 1.73
CA THR A 136 -29.21 9.50 1.66
C THR A 136 -27.81 8.94 1.81
N TYR A 137 -26.87 9.49 1.05
CA TYR A 137 -25.45 9.16 1.15
C TYR A 137 -24.67 10.41 1.57
N ASP A 138 -23.90 10.27 2.65
CA ASP A 138 -23.06 11.35 3.16
C ASP A 138 -21.71 11.37 2.42
N ILE A 139 -21.36 12.53 1.86
CA ILE A 139 -20.13 12.78 1.12
C ILE A 139 -19.08 13.55 1.93
N ASP A 140 -19.38 13.90 3.19
CA ASP A 140 -18.42 14.49 4.12
C ASP A 140 -17.51 13.40 4.72
N TYR A 141 -16.58 12.93 3.89
CA TYR A 141 -15.65 11.88 4.30
C TYR A 141 -14.64 12.34 5.36
N GLU A 142 -14.33 13.64 5.40
CA GLU A 142 -13.37 14.21 6.36
C GLU A 142 -13.85 14.00 7.78
N ASN A 143 -15.13 14.26 8.05
CA ASN A 143 -15.74 14.14 9.39
C ASN A 143 -16.30 12.74 9.70
N LYS A 144 -16.25 11.80 8.75
CA LYS A 144 -16.79 10.45 8.92
C LYS A 144 -15.84 9.52 9.70
N ASP A 145 -16.34 8.65 10.57
CA ASP A 145 -15.49 7.63 11.20
C ASP A 145 -15.16 6.48 10.24
N PHE A 146 -14.05 5.78 10.48
CA PHE A 146 -13.77 4.54 9.76
C PHE A 146 -14.81 3.47 10.13
N PRO A 147 -15.22 2.60 9.19
CA PRO A 147 -16.15 1.50 9.46
C PRO A 147 -15.65 0.61 10.61
N LYS A 148 -16.52 0.28 11.56
CA LYS A 148 -16.11 -0.47 12.77
C LYS A 148 -15.63 -1.89 12.47
N ASN A 149 -16.13 -2.48 11.39
CA ASN A 149 -15.84 -3.85 10.97
C ASN A 149 -16.16 -4.06 9.48
N ASP A 150 -15.85 -5.27 8.99
CA ASP A 150 -16.05 -5.64 7.59
C ASP A 150 -17.53 -5.59 7.15
N VAL A 151 -18.49 -5.83 8.05
CA VAL A 151 -19.93 -5.74 7.70
C VAL A 151 -20.30 -4.30 7.39
N GLU A 152 -19.91 -3.35 8.25
CA GLU A 152 -20.14 -1.93 8.01
C GLU A 152 -19.38 -1.42 6.79
N LEU A 153 -18.17 -1.93 6.55
CA LEU A 153 -17.39 -1.64 5.34
C LEU A 153 -18.17 -2.04 4.08
N ILE A 154 -18.70 -3.27 4.02
CA ILE A 154 -19.49 -3.77 2.88
C ILE A 154 -20.78 -2.97 2.70
N LEU A 155 -21.47 -2.63 3.79
CA LEU A 155 -22.67 -1.78 3.74
C LEU A 155 -22.35 -0.39 3.17
N ASN A 156 -21.20 0.19 3.52
CA ASN A 156 -20.76 1.46 2.96
C ASN A 156 -20.45 1.34 1.45
N TRP A 157 -19.87 0.22 1.00
CA TRP A 157 -19.69 -0.08 -0.43
C TRP A 157 -21.01 -0.27 -1.18
N GLN A 158 -22.05 -0.78 -0.53
CA GLN A 158 -23.37 -0.97 -1.14
C GLN A 158 -24.11 0.35 -1.38
N LYS A 159 -23.91 1.33 -0.50
CA LYS A 159 -24.57 2.63 -0.60
C LYS A 159 -23.93 3.59 -1.60
N GLN A 160 -22.72 3.27 -2.08
CA GLN A 160 -21.92 4.09 -2.99
C GLN A 160 -22.17 3.70 -4.45
#